data_AF-A0A7S0RPI8-F1
#
_entry.id   AF-A0A7S0RPI8-F1
#
_cell.length_a   1.000
_cell.length_b   1.000
_cell.length_c   1.000
_cell.angle_alpha   90.00
_cell.angle_beta   90.00
_cell.angle_gamma   90.00
#
_symmetry.space_group_name_H-M   'P 1'
#
loop_
_entity.id
_entity.type
_entity.pdbx_description
1 polymer ?
#
loop_
_entity_poly.entity_id
_entity_poly.type
_entity_poly.pdbx_seq_one_letter_code
_entity_poly.pdbx_strand_id
1 'polypeptide(L)'
;MRSFLIGWLAGGLAAREREQLVGKIAPAGTSWLSAYLDQLAETDRKQLVEKFSPVMEVPKPPSVNAIISQDPIKALEILRGASVSQAEWQRTFDTVKPSNNNLTWLQTHIVENLTPTQRSELAGHISPPPPPPRPPAPAAPPSLEDVLAKDPVKALRILQSAPIEESEWRKAFEAMFPAPEPAKTVENQQHPLLGTLLQDFGYKQVYSLKMSQLIDSKVLPVWESQRSFREDRAKKIVKAKQTDQRFGVFPGVITLWSDANSKDAKVYKILDGQHRVGALRILMEEGEVKPDDEVMVEVFRLKGDEEAAALFTEINQAQPVKLVDMPGVTDAATRVALEGAAASLKAKFPAMFKTSERCLPPHLNVDVLKDKLFQADVMPRFKLTTSKQLLDWMLEQNVKLAERSDDEWIELRGPKGSSKKKEETFLKALIKARDTEFYLGSDNWKWID
;
A
#
# COMPACT_ATOMS: atom_id res chain seq x y z
N MET A 1 -18.69 -30.81 -10.26
CA MET A 1 -18.79 -32.03 -11.12
C MET A 1 -18.08 -33.23 -10.51
N ARG A 2 -16.77 -33.17 -10.20
CA ARG A 2 -15.99 -34.29 -9.64
C ARG A 2 -16.57 -34.84 -8.33
N SER A 3 -16.92 -33.97 -7.38
CA SER A 3 -17.52 -34.38 -6.09
C SER A 3 -18.94 -34.95 -6.23
N PHE A 4 -19.69 -34.50 -7.24
CA PHE A 4 -21.04 -35.01 -7.53
C PHE A 4 -20.99 -36.42 -8.14
N LEU A 5 -20.03 -36.66 -9.05
CA LEU A 5 -19.81 -37.98 -9.66
C LEU A 5 -19.35 -39.03 -8.63
N ILE A 6 -18.46 -38.63 -7.70
CA ILE A 6 -17.95 -39.52 -6.64
C ILE A 6 -19.06 -39.88 -5.64
N GLY A 7 -19.88 -38.90 -5.24
CA GLY A 7 -21.01 -39.14 -4.35
C GLY A 7 -22.07 -40.06 -4.95
N TRP A 8 -22.32 -39.98 -6.26
CA TRP A 8 -23.33 -40.79 -6.93
C TRP A 8 -22.85 -42.24 -7.20
N LEU A 9 -21.60 -42.43 -7.63
CA LEU A 9 -21.02 -43.78 -7.83
C LEU A 9 -20.92 -44.58 -6.52
N ALA A 10 -20.69 -43.90 -5.38
CA ALA A 10 -20.65 -44.53 -4.07
C ALA A 10 -22.02 -45.04 -3.57
N GLY A 11 -23.12 -44.52 -4.13
CA GLY A 11 -24.48 -44.91 -3.74
C GLY A 11 -24.99 -46.22 -4.38
N GLY A 12 -24.42 -46.63 -5.52
CA GLY A 12 -24.90 -47.78 -6.29
C GLY A 12 -24.05 -49.07 -6.20
N LEU A 13 -22.84 -49.00 -5.65
CA LEU A 13 -21.89 -50.12 -5.64
C LEU A 13 -21.93 -50.93 -4.34
N ALA A 14 -21.63 -52.24 -4.42
CA ALA A 14 -21.46 -53.07 -3.23
C ALA A 14 -20.23 -52.61 -2.42
N ALA A 15 -20.24 -52.81 -1.10
CA ALA A 15 -19.23 -52.23 -0.20
C ALA A 15 -17.77 -52.61 -0.57
N ARG A 16 -17.54 -53.82 -1.10
CA ARG A 16 -16.22 -54.29 -1.56
C ARG A 16 -15.71 -53.55 -2.80
N GLU A 17 -16.62 -53.14 -3.69
CA GLU A 17 -16.27 -52.41 -4.91
C GLU A 17 -15.95 -50.95 -4.58
N ARG A 18 -16.57 -50.38 -3.54
CA ARG A 18 -16.26 -49.03 -3.04
C ARG A 18 -14.83 -48.93 -2.51
N GLU A 19 -14.38 -49.92 -1.73
CA GLU A 19 -13.01 -49.95 -1.19
C GLU A 19 -11.95 -50.02 -2.31
N GLN A 20 -12.18 -50.85 -3.33
CA GLN A 20 -11.27 -50.93 -4.48
C GLN A 20 -11.27 -49.66 -5.34
N LEU A 21 -12.43 -49.00 -5.47
CA LEU A 21 -12.54 -47.75 -6.23
C LEU A 21 -11.82 -46.60 -5.51
N VAL A 22 -12.03 -46.45 -4.20
CA VAL A 22 -11.42 -45.38 -3.38
C VAL A 22 -9.89 -45.51 -3.34
N GLY A 23 -9.36 -46.73 -3.28
CA GLY A 23 -7.91 -46.98 -3.33
C GLY A 23 -7.25 -46.61 -4.67
N LYS A 24 -8.00 -46.61 -5.78
CA LYS A 24 -7.48 -46.29 -7.13
C LYS A 24 -7.68 -44.82 -7.53
N ILE A 25 -8.63 -44.11 -6.90
CA ILE A 25 -8.97 -42.71 -7.22
C ILE A 25 -7.95 -41.72 -6.64
N ALA A 26 -7.21 -42.09 -5.60
CA ALA A 26 -6.34 -41.16 -4.88
C ALA A 26 -5.21 -40.50 -5.71
N PRO A 27 -4.63 -41.09 -6.78
CA PRO A 27 -3.53 -40.44 -7.51
C PRO A 27 -3.79 -40.04 -8.98
N ALA A 28 -4.94 -40.33 -9.61
CA ALA A 28 -5.08 -40.20 -11.08
C ALA A 28 -6.02 -39.05 -11.54
N GLY A 29 -5.51 -38.18 -12.42
CA GLY A 29 -6.29 -37.17 -13.16
C GLY A 29 -7.26 -37.76 -14.19
N THR A 30 -7.91 -36.92 -15.01
CA THR A 30 -9.05 -37.23 -15.91
C THR A 30 -8.90 -38.44 -16.87
N SER A 31 -7.69 -38.99 -17.04
CA SER A 31 -7.41 -40.23 -17.77
C SER A 31 -8.09 -41.50 -17.22
N TRP A 32 -8.51 -41.51 -15.95
CA TRP A 32 -9.05 -42.71 -15.31
C TRP A 32 -10.41 -43.15 -15.87
N LEU A 33 -11.24 -42.21 -16.34
CA LEU A 33 -12.58 -42.52 -16.84
C LEU A 33 -12.49 -43.31 -18.16
N SER A 34 -11.52 -42.99 -19.03
CA SER A 34 -11.26 -43.75 -20.25
C SER A 34 -10.80 -45.17 -19.92
N ALA A 35 -9.82 -45.31 -19.03
CA ALA A 35 -9.30 -46.62 -18.63
C ALA A 35 -10.33 -47.49 -17.89
N TYR A 36 -11.28 -46.88 -17.16
CA TYR A 36 -12.38 -47.58 -16.51
C TYR A 36 -13.43 -48.05 -17.52
N LEU A 37 -13.79 -47.21 -18.50
CA LEU A 37 -14.72 -47.59 -19.56
C LEU A 37 -14.18 -48.70 -20.48
N ASP A 38 -12.85 -48.75 -20.66
CA ASP A 38 -12.17 -49.82 -21.41
C ASP A 38 -12.11 -51.16 -20.66
N GLN A 39 -12.37 -51.18 -19.35
CA GLN A 39 -12.39 -52.39 -18.52
C GLN A 39 -13.81 -52.97 -18.34
N LEU A 40 -14.85 -52.27 -18.79
CA LEU A 40 -16.22 -52.75 -18.71
C LEU A 40 -16.53 -53.72 -19.85
N ALA A 41 -17.41 -54.69 -19.59
CA ALA A 41 -17.96 -55.52 -20.65
C ALA A 41 -18.69 -54.64 -21.68
N GLU A 42 -18.61 -55.01 -22.96
CA GLU A 42 -19.15 -54.25 -24.09
C GLU A 42 -20.63 -53.87 -23.91
N THR A 43 -21.41 -54.73 -23.25
CA THR A 43 -22.82 -54.51 -22.89
C THR A 43 -23.02 -53.38 -21.88
N ASP A 44 -22.18 -53.29 -20.85
CA ASP A 44 -22.26 -52.27 -19.81
C ASP A 44 -21.77 -50.92 -20.33
N ARG A 45 -20.76 -50.94 -21.21
CA ARG A 45 -20.28 -49.75 -21.93
C ARG A 45 -21.37 -49.15 -22.82
N LYS A 46 -22.12 -49.98 -23.57
CA LYS A 46 -23.23 -49.52 -24.42
C LYS A 46 -24.38 -48.94 -23.61
N GLN A 47 -24.77 -49.57 -22.50
CA GLN A 47 -25.81 -49.03 -21.62
C GLN A 47 -25.40 -47.70 -20.99
N LEU A 48 -24.13 -47.52 -20.63
CA LEU A 48 -23.61 -46.23 -20.15
C LEU A 48 -23.67 -45.15 -21.24
N VAL A 49 -23.20 -45.44 -22.46
CA VAL A 49 -23.22 -44.47 -23.56
C VAL A 49 -24.65 -44.05 -23.92
N GLU A 50 -25.58 -44.99 -24.01
CA GLU A 50 -26.99 -44.73 -24.34
C GLU A 50 -27.70 -43.91 -23.25
N LYS A 51 -27.38 -44.18 -21.97
CA LYS A 51 -27.99 -43.49 -20.82
C LYS A 51 -27.43 -42.08 -20.57
N PHE A 52 -26.20 -41.80 -21.03
CA PHE A 52 -25.55 -40.49 -20.91
C PHE A 52 -25.60 -39.64 -22.19
N SER A 53 -26.01 -40.21 -23.34
CA SER A 53 -26.20 -39.47 -24.60
C SER A 53 -27.14 -38.24 -24.49
N PRO A 54 -28.23 -38.25 -23.68
CA PRO A 54 -29.12 -37.09 -23.55
C PRO A 54 -28.60 -36.00 -22.60
N VAL A 55 -27.61 -36.29 -21.74
CA VAL A 55 -27.05 -35.34 -20.75
C VAL A 55 -25.83 -34.59 -21.32
N MET A 56 -25.38 -34.97 -22.51
CA MET A 56 -24.22 -34.43 -23.21
C MET A 56 -24.58 -33.45 -24.35
N GLU A 57 -25.86 -33.07 -24.51
CA GLU A 57 -26.20 -31.94 -25.39
C GLU A 57 -25.74 -30.62 -24.75
N VAL A 58 -24.47 -30.29 -24.99
CA VAL A 58 -23.94 -28.95 -24.77
C VAL A 58 -24.76 -28.00 -25.63
N PRO A 59 -25.35 -26.92 -25.08
CA PRO A 59 -26.04 -25.94 -25.89
C PRO A 59 -25.07 -25.44 -26.97
N LYS A 60 -25.47 -25.56 -28.25
CA LYS A 60 -24.64 -25.12 -29.37
C LYS A 60 -24.16 -23.70 -29.06
N PRO A 61 -22.83 -23.45 -29.03
CA PRO A 61 -22.34 -22.11 -28.78
C PRO A 61 -22.95 -21.16 -29.82
N PRO A 62 -23.29 -19.91 -29.42
CA PRO A 62 -23.83 -18.94 -30.36
C PRO A 62 -22.89 -18.82 -31.55
N SER A 63 -23.46 -18.77 -32.76
CA SER A 63 -22.65 -18.61 -33.98
C SER A 63 -21.77 -17.37 -33.86
N VAL A 64 -20.56 -17.41 -34.43
CA VAL A 64 -19.62 -16.28 -34.43
C VAL A 64 -20.30 -14.98 -34.90
N ASN A 65 -21.21 -15.06 -35.88
CA ASN A 65 -22.00 -13.91 -36.36
C ASN A 65 -22.93 -13.30 -35.28
N ALA A 66 -23.49 -14.12 -34.39
CA ALA A 66 -24.32 -13.66 -33.28
C ALA A 66 -23.48 -12.96 -32.20
N ILE A 67 -22.24 -13.42 -31.96
CA ILE A 67 -21.30 -12.82 -31.01
C ILE A 67 -20.77 -11.49 -31.56
N ILE A 68 -20.39 -11.44 -32.84
CA ILE A 68 -19.91 -10.22 -33.52
C ILE A 68 -20.93 -9.07 -33.39
N SER A 69 -22.21 -9.38 -33.49
CA SER A 69 -23.29 -8.38 -33.43
C SER A 69 -23.55 -7.84 -32.01
N GLN A 70 -23.10 -8.55 -30.96
CA GLN A 70 -23.35 -8.20 -29.56
C GLN A 70 -22.12 -7.63 -28.86
N ASP A 71 -20.94 -8.20 -29.11
CA ASP A 71 -19.67 -7.79 -28.49
C ASP A 71 -18.50 -8.09 -29.45
N PRO A 72 -18.08 -7.11 -30.26
CA PRO A 72 -17.03 -7.28 -31.26
C PRO A 72 -15.65 -7.57 -30.65
N ILE A 73 -15.38 -7.10 -29.43
CA ILE A 73 -14.10 -7.31 -28.74
C ILE A 73 -14.01 -8.75 -28.25
N LYS A 74 -15.08 -9.27 -27.63
CA LYS A 74 -15.16 -10.66 -27.20
C LYS A 74 -15.16 -11.65 -28.36
N ALA A 75 -15.71 -11.27 -29.52
CA ALA A 75 -15.60 -12.05 -30.75
C ALA A 75 -14.13 -12.22 -31.19
N LEU A 76 -13.32 -11.16 -31.12
CA LEU A 76 -11.88 -11.22 -31.45
C LEU A 76 -11.08 -12.11 -30.48
N GLU A 77 -11.42 -12.11 -29.19
CA GLU A 77 -10.79 -13.01 -28.20
C GLU A 77 -11.13 -14.49 -28.44
N ILE A 78 -12.35 -14.80 -28.87
CA ILE A 78 -12.77 -16.17 -29.19
C ILE A 78 -12.09 -16.65 -30.49
N LEU A 79 -11.95 -15.76 -31.48
CA LEU A 79 -11.24 -16.06 -32.73
C LEU A 79 -9.73 -16.28 -32.51
N ARG A 80 -9.16 -15.77 -31.40
CA ARG A 80 -7.74 -15.99 -31.00
C ARG A 80 -7.38 -17.47 -30.80
N GLY A 81 -8.36 -18.32 -30.49
CA GLY A 81 -8.16 -19.75 -30.20
C GLY A 81 -8.70 -20.71 -31.26
N ALA A 82 -9.34 -20.21 -32.32
CA ALA A 82 -10.02 -21.02 -33.32
C ALA A 82 -9.29 -21.00 -34.68
N SER A 83 -9.31 -22.12 -35.41
CA SER A 83 -8.87 -22.18 -36.80
C SER A 83 -9.96 -21.58 -37.71
N VAL A 84 -9.95 -20.26 -37.86
CA VAL A 84 -10.87 -19.52 -38.74
C VAL A 84 -10.19 -19.11 -40.04
N SER A 85 -10.99 -18.98 -41.11
CA SER A 85 -10.49 -18.55 -42.41
C SER A 85 -10.10 -17.06 -42.41
N GLN A 86 -9.13 -16.69 -43.26
CA GLN A 86 -8.67 -15.31 -43.41
C GLN A 86 -9.81 -14.33 -43.77
N ALA A 87 -10.80 -14.80 -44.53
CA ALA A 87 -11.96 -14.00 -44.92
C ALA A 87 -12.90 -13.68 -43.73
N GLU A 88 -13.08 -14.62 -42.80
CA GLU A 88 -13.89 -14.41 -41.58
C GLU A 88 -13.19 -13.47 -40.60
N TRP A 89 -11.86 -13.56 -40.53
CA TRP A 89 -11.05 -12.66 -39.72
C TRP A 89 -11.12 -11.21 -40.23
N GLN A 90 -10.93 -11.01 -41.53
CA GLN A 90 -11.00 -9.70 -42.17
C GLN A 90 -12.38 -9.04 -42.00
N ARG A 91 -13.45 -9.82 -42.18
CA ARG A 91 -14.82 -9.33 -41.99
C ARG A 91 -15.08 -8.87 -40.55
N THR A 92 -14.57 -9.61 -39.56
CA THR A 92 -14.71 -9.24 -38.14
C THR A 92 -13.95 -7.95 -37.83
N PHE A 93 -12.72 -7.84 -38.34
CA PHE A 93 -11.87 -6.66 -38.17
C PHE A 93 -12.50 -5.39 -38.77
N ASP A 94 -13.05 -5.49 -39.98
CA ASP A 94 -13.71 -4.35 -40.65
C ASP A 94 -14.97 -3.88 -39.91
N THR A 95 -15.62 -4.77 -39.16
CA THR A 95 -16.82 -4.44 -38.35
C THR A 95 -16.45 -3.65 -37.08
N VAL A 96 -15.23 -3.79 -36.54
CA VAL A 96 -14.75 -3.11 -35.31
C VAL A 96 -14.22 -1.70 -35.60
N LYS A 97 -14.10 -1.32 -36.88
CA LYS A 97 -13.29 -0.17 -37.33
C LYS A 97 -13.88 1.26 -37.18
N PRO A 98 -14.97 1.57 -36.46
CA PRO A 98 -15.29 2.97 -36.16
C PRO A 98 -15.36 3.28 -34.66
N SER A 99 -14.20 3.40 -33.99
CA SER A 99 -14.03 4.36 -32.88
C SER A 99 -12.53 4.67 -32.68
N ASN A 100 -12.18 5.95 -32.83
CA ASN A 100 -10.78 6.42 -32.97
C ASN A 100 -9.89 6.23 -31.73
N ASN A 101 -10.40 5.71 -30.60
CA ASN A 101 -9.61 5.58 -29.37
C ASN A 101 -8.99 4.19 -29.15
N ASN A 102 -9.32 3.18 -29.97
CA ASN A 102 -8.73 1.83 -29.85
C ASN A 102 -7.63 1.53 -30.87
N LEU A 103 -7.35 2.45 -31.81
CA LEU A 103 -6.42 2.20 -32.92
C LEU A 103 -4.96 2.03 -32.46
N THR A 104 -4.52 2.78 -31.45
CA THR A 104 -3.12 2.72 -30.99
C THR A 104 -2.81 1.41 -30.27
N TRP A 105 -3.74 0.90 -29.46
CA TRP A 105 -3.61 -0.40 -28.80
C TRP A 105 -3.71 -1.55 -29.82
N LEU A 106 -4.67 -1.48 -30.75
CA LEU A 106 -4.81 -2.46 -31.85
C LEU A 106 -3.57 -2.47 -32.77
N GLN A 107 -3.05 -1.32 -33.19
CA GLN A 107 -1.87 -1.25 -34.06
C GLN A 107 -0.61 -1.81 -33.39
N THR A 108 -0.42 -1.54 -32.10
CA THR A 108 0.79 -1.99 -31.39
C THR A 108 0.77 -3.50 -31.15
N HIS A 109 -0.38 -4.09 -30.76
CA HIS A 109 -0.47 -5.53 -30.49
C HIS A 109 -0.70 -6.41 -31.73
N ILE A 110 -1.27 -5.86 -32.80
CA ILE A 110 -1.44 -6.61 -34.06
C ILE A 110 -0.11 -6.81 -34.77
N VAL A 111 0.74 -5.78 -34.84
CA VAL A 111 2.02 -5.86 -35.56
C VAL A 111 2.97 -6.87 -34.91
N GLU A 112 2.91 -7.06 -33.60
CA GLU A 112 3.77 -8.00 -32.87
C GLU A 112 3.46 -9.47 -33.20
N ASN A 113 2.22 -9.80 -33.60
CA ASN A 113 1.77 -11.17 -33.85
C ASN A 113 1.68 -11.54 -35.34
N LEU A 114 1.96 -10.60 -36.24
CA LEU A 114 2.03 -10.89 -37.68
C LEU A 114 3.32 -11.64 -38.03
N THR A 115 3.20 -12.63 -38.91
CA THR A 115 4.35 -13.28 -39.54
C THR A 115 5.13 -12.27 -40.39
N PRO A 116 6.44 -12.48 -40.63
CA PRO A 116 7.25 -11.56 -41.42
C PRO A 116 6.67 -11.26 -42.82
N THR A 117 6.06 -12.27 -43.47
CA THR A 117 5.40 -12.12 -44.77
C THR A 117 4.20 -11.17 -44.70
N GLN A 118 3.35 -11.31 -43.68
CA GLN A 118 2.18 -10.46 -43.49
C GLN A 118 2.56 -9.01 -43.15
N ARG A 119 3.68 -8.79 -42.43
CA ARG A 119 4.21 -7.44 -42.17
C ARG A 119 4.68 -6.75 -43.45
N SER A 120 5.30 -7.50 -44.36
CA SER A 120 5.80 -6.97 -45.63
C SER A 120 4.68 -6.57 -46.59
N GLU A 121 3.57 -7.33 -46.61
CA GLU A 121 2.39 -6.99 -47.42
C GLU A 121 1.63 -5.76 -46.86
N LEU A 122 1.55 -5.63 -45.53
CA LEU A 122 0.90 -4.48 -44.88
C LEU A 122 1.67 -3.16 -45.15
N ALA A 123 2.99 -3.22 -45.22
CA ALA A 123 3.85 -2.07 -45.53
C ALA A 123 3.67 -1.53 -46.95
N GLY A 124 3.22 -2.38 -47.90
CA GLY A 124 2.97 -1.98 -49.29
C GLY A 124 1.69 -1.17 -49.53
N HIS A 125 0.78 -1.12 -48.55
CA HIS A 125 -0.53 -0.47 -48.67
C HIS A 125 -0.68 0.84 -47.89
N ILE A 126 0.35 1.26 -47.15
CA ILE A 126 0.34 2.51 -46.39
C ILE A 126 1.23 3.51 -47.14
N SER A 127 0.62 4.40 -47.93
CA SER A 127 1.35 5.54 -48.47
C SER A 127 1.75 6.48 -47.34
N PRO A 128 3.02 6.92 -47.24
CA PRO A 128 3.43 7.86 -46.21
C PRO A 128 2.69 9.19 -46.41
N PRO A 129 2.21 9.85 -45.33
CA PRO A 129 1.63 11.17 -45.44
C PRO A 129 2.67 12.19 -45.96
N PRO A 130 2.25 13.23 -46.70
CA PRO A 130 3.16 14.26 -47.16
C PRO A 130 3.86 14.93 -45.97
N PRO A 131 5.14 15.30 -46.11
CA PRO A 131 5.89 15.90 -45.01
C PRO A 131 5.22 17.21 -44.58
N PRO A 132 5.06 17.45 -43.25
CA PRO A 132 4.49 18.68 -42.76
C PRO A 132 5.37 19.88 -43.16
N PRO A 133 4.76 21.08 -43.35
CA PRO A 133 5.52 22.30 -43.62
C PRO A 133 6.57 22.52 -42.55
N ARG A 134 7.77 22.93 -42.98
CA ARG A 134 8.92 23.13 -42.09
C ARG A 134 8.52 24.13 -41.00
N PRO A 135 8.58 23.76 -39.71
CA PRO A 135 8.24 24.69 -38.65
C PRO A 135 9.18 25.90 -38.69
N PRO A 136 8.69 27.10 -38.33
CA PRO A 136 9.55 28.26 -38.18
C PRO A 136 10.70 27.92 -37.22
N ALA A 137 11.88 28.46 -37.49
CA ALA A 137 13.04 28.26 -36.63
C ALA A 137 12.64 28.57 -35.17
N PRO A 138 12.95 27.68 -34.22
CA PRO A 138 12.54 27.88 -32.83
C PRO A 138 13.09 29.21 -32.34
N ALA A 139 12.23 30.00 -31.70
CA ALA A 139 12.64 31.20 -31.00
C ALA A 139 13.77 30.84 -30.01
N ALA A 140 14.75 31.74 -29.88
CA ALA A 140 15.83 31.55 -28.92
C ALA A 140 15.23 31.21 -27.54
N PRO A 141 15.77 30.20 -26.84
CA PRO A 141 15.25 29.83 -25.53
C PRO A 141 15.28 31.05 -24.60
N PRO A 142 14.25 31.24 -23.75
CA PRO A 142 14.22 32.34 -22.80
C PRO A 142 15.45 32.26 -21.89
N SER A 143 15.98 33.43 -21.51
CA SER A 143 17.11 33.48 -20.58
C SER A 143 16.74 32.82 -19.25
N LEU A 144 17.72 32.25 -18.55
CA LEU A 144 17.49 31.63 -17.24
C LEU A 144 16.89 32.64 -16.25
N GLU A 145 17.29 33.92 -16.35
CA GLU A 145 16.76 35.03 -15.56
C GLU A 145 15.26 35.27 -15.83
N ASP A 146 14.83 35.23 -17.09
CA ASP A 146 13.42 35.37 -17.46
C ASP A 146 12.56 34.19 -16.98
N VAL A 147 13.13 32.97 -16.97
CA VAL A 147 12.44 31.79 -16.46
C VAL A 147 12.38 31.81 -14.93
N LEU A 148 13.45 32.20 -14.25
CA LEU A 148 13.50 32.37 -12.79
C LEU A 148 12.45 33.38 -12.30
N ALA A 149 12.30 34.50 -13.00
CA ALA A 149 11.34 35.54 -12.63
C ALA A 149 9.87 35.12 -12.80
N LYS A 150 9.58 34.19 -13.74
CA LYS A 150 8.21 33.80 -14.10
C LYS A 150 7.77 32.47 -13.50
N ASP A 151 8.68 31.50 -13.38
CA ASP A 151 8.39 30.13 -12.95
C ASP A 151 9.65 29.47 -12.34
N PRO A 152 9.92 29.70 -11.04
CA PRO A 152 11.12 29.20 -10.36
C PRO A 152 11.18 27.66 -10.29
N VAL A 153 10.03 26.97 -10.32
CA VAL A 153 9.99 25.49 -10.33
C VAL A 153 10.42 24.95 -11.69
N LYS A 154 9.99 25.60 -12.78
CA LYS A 154 10.47 25.26 -14.12
C LYS A 154 11.94 25.60 -14.31
N ALA A 155 12.42 26.69 -13.72
CA ALA A 155 13.84 27.01 -13.67
C ALA A 155 14.64 25.89 -12.99
N LEU A 156 14.20 25.39 -11.83
CA LEU A 156 14.82 24.24 -11.14
C LEU A 156 14.94 22.98 -12.01
N ARG A 157 13.91 22.65 -12.80
CA ARG A 157 13.95 21.49 -13.71
C ARG A 157 14.92 21.69 -14.88
N ILE A 158 15.01 22.92 -15.40
CA ILE A 158 15.99 23.28 -16.44
C ILE A 158 17.40 23.20 -15.87
N LEU A 159 17.61 23.73 -14.66
CA LEU A 159 18.90 23.68 -13.97
C LEU A 159 19.35 22.24 -13.73
N GLN A 160 18.45 21.34 -13.30
CA GLN A 160 18.74 19.93 -13.06
C GLN A 160 19.12 19.12 -14.31
N SER A 161 18.77 19.60 -15.50
CA SER A 161 18.96 18.86 -16.76
C SER A 161 20.07 19.43 -17.65
N ALA A 162 20.61 20.60 -17.32
CA ALA A 162 21.67 21.25 -18.09
C ALA A 162 23.04 21.15 -17.38
N PRO A 163 24.15 21.02 -18.13
CA PRO A 163 25.50 21.09 -17.58
C PRO A 163 25.82 22.56 -17.25
N ILE A 164 25.40 22.99 -16.07
CA ILE A 164 25.55 24.36 -15.59
C ILE A 164 26.75 24.44 -14.65
N GLU A 165 27.58 25.45 -14.84
CA GLU A 165 28.71 25.76 -13.95
C GLU A 165 28.24 26.03 -12.51
N GLU A 166 28.99 25.57 -11.50
CA GLU A 166 28.60 25.68 -10.08
C GLU A 166 28.25 27.12 -9.66
N SER A 167 28.91 28.11 -10.27
CA SER A 167 28.66 29.52 -10.01
C SER A 167 27.27 30.01 -10.45
N GLU A 168 26.74 29.50 -11.56
CA GLU A 168 25.39 29.81 -12.04
C GLU A 168 24.34 29.10 -11.18
N TRP A 169 24.64 27.88 -10.74
CA TRP A 169 23.84 27.17 -9.74
C TRP A 169 23.73 27.94 -8.42
N ARG A 170 24.85 28.46 -7.90
CA ARG A 170 24.84 29.27 -6.68
C ARG A 170 24.03 30.54 -6.85
N LYS A 171 24.20 31.27 -7.96
CA LYS A 171 23.40 32.48 -8.24
C LYS A 171 21.91 32.18 -8.34
N ALA A 172 21.52 31.12 -9.04
CA ALA A 172 20.11 30.75 -9.17
C ALA A 172 19.54 30.28 -7.83
N PHE A 173 20.31 29.53 -7.04
CA PHE A 173 19.93 29.10 -5.69
C PHE A 173 19.79 30.29 -4.74
N GLU A 174 20.74 31.22 -4.71
CA GLU A 174 20.67 32.47 -3.93
C GLU A 174 19.53 33.38 -4.38
N ALA A 175 19.19 33.41 -5.67
CA ALA A 175 18.04 34.17 -6.17
C ALA A 175 16.69 33.52 -5.79
N MET A 176 16.61 32.18 -5.76
CA MET A 176 15.42 31.45 -5.34
C MET A 176 15.26 31.39 -3.81
N PHE A 177 16.38 31.36 -3.10
CA PHE A 177 16.47 31.30 -1.65
C PHE A 177 17.36 32.46 -1.20
N PRO A 178 16.87 33.72 -1.31
CA PRO A 178 17.62 34.87 -0.82
C PRO A 178 18.05 34.57 0.61
N ALA A 179 19.32 34.87 0.91
CA ALA A 179 19.87 34.65 2.23
C ALA A 179 18.87 35.18 3.26
N PRO A 180 18.42 34.35 4.21
CA PRO A 180 17.42 34.77 5.18
C PRO A 180 17.90 36.09 5.80
N GLU A 181 17.01 37.07 5.92
CA GLU A 181 17.36 38.34 6.55
C GLU A 181 18.14 38.03 7.84
N PRO A 182 19.28 38.72 8.06
CA PRO A 182 20.16 38.40 9.18
C PRO A 182 19.33 38.30 10.43
N ALA A 183 19.40 37.13 11.06
CA ALA A 183 18.51 36.76 12.13
C ALA A 183 18.55 37.87 13.19
N LYS A 184 17.39 38.47 13.48
CA LYS A 184 17.34 39.62 14.39
C LYS A 184 17.89 39.17 15.73
N THR A 185 18.92 39.85 16.22
CA THR A 185 19.45 39.60 17.57
C THR A 185 18.36 39.98 18.55
N VAL A 186 17.69 39.00 19.12
CA VAL A 186 16.60 39.24 20.06
C VAL A 186 17.21 39.37 21.44
N GLU A 187 17.19 40.58 22.02
CA GLU A 187 17.54 40.79 23.43
C GLU A 187 16.58 39.98 24.32
N ASN A 188 17.07 38.93 24.99
CA ASN A 188 16.45 38.14 26.08
C ASN A 188 14.92 38.29 26.24
N GLN A 189 14.15 38.04 25.17
CA GLN A 189 12.70 38.15 25.24
C GLN A 189 12.16 36.92 25.98
N GLN A 190 11.56 37.15 27.15
CA GLN A 190 10.94 36.09 27.93
C GLN A 190 9.48 35.89 27.51
N HIS A 191 9.14 34.71 27.01
CA HIS A 191 7.77 34.30 26.78
C HIS A 191 7.20 33.61 28.04
N PRO A 192 6.01 34.01 28.54
CA PRO A 192 5.45 33.48 29.80
C PRO A 192 5.30 31.95 29.84
N LEU A 193 5.01 31.35 28.68
CA LEU A 193 4.83 29.91 28.55
C LEU A 193 6.05 29.21 27.96
N LEU A 194 6.76 29.85 27.03
CA LEU A 194 7.76 29.19 26.20
C LEU A 194 9.18 29.40 26.74
N GLY A 195 9.33 30.22 27.78
CA GLY A 195 10.63 30.57 28.35
C GLY A 195 11.38 31.56 27.47
N THR A 196 12.69 31.40 27.38
CA THR A 196 13.59 32.37 26.73
C THR A 196 13.55 32.20 25.22
N LEU A 197 13.31 33.28 24.46
CA LEU A 197 13.48 33.29 23.01
C LEU A 197 14.98 33.25 22.69
N LEU A 198 15.43 32.14 22.10
CA LEU A 198 16.83 31.94 21.71
C LEU A 198 17.14 32.53 20.35
N GLN A 199 16.22 32.37 19.38
CA GLN A 199 16.41 32.87 18.02
C GLN A 199 15.08 33.08 17.30
N ASP A 200 14.96 34.19 16.58
CA ASP A 200 13.88 34.43 15.62
C ASP A 200 14.43 34.38 14.19
N PHE A 201 13.87 33.50 13.37
CA PHE A 201 14.22 33.32 11.96
C PHE A 201 13.21 33.98 11.00
N GLY A 202 12.22 34.71 11.52
CA GLY A 202 11.14 35.32 10.76
C GLY A 202 10.02 34.35 10.38
N TYR A 203 10.37 33.17 9.86
CA TYR A 203 9.40 32.11 9.53
C TYR A 203 9.17 31.10 10.68
N LYS A 204 10.08 31.05 11.65
CA LYS A 204 9.95 30.28 12.89
C LYS A 204 10.73 30.92 14.04
N GLN A 205 10.35 30.58 15.26
CA GLN A 205 10.99 31.06 16.49
C GLN A 205 11.48 29.86 17.30
N VAL A 206 12.65 29.97 17.93
CA VAL A 206 13.24 28.91 18.76
C VAL A 206 13.31 29.37 20.20
N TYR A 207 12.73 28.58 21.10
CA TYR A 207 12.64 28.89 22.52
C TYR A 207 13.34 27.85 23.38
N SER A 208 13.79 28.28 24.57
CA SER A 208 14.23 27.42 25.67
C SER A 208 13.08 27.24 26.65
N LEU A 209 12.42 26.10 26.61
CA LEU A 209 11.20 25.79 27.37
C LEU A 209 11.51 24.86 28.54
N LYS A 210 10.97 25.16 29.73
CA LYS A 210 11.10 24.26 30.88
C LYS A 210 10.43 22.91 30.64
N MET A 211 11.09 21.85 31.08
CA MET A 211 10.61 20.47 30.96
C MET A 211 9.20 20.29 31.51
N SER A 212 8.95 20.82 32.71
CA SER A 212 7.66 20.74 33.41
C SER A 212 6.50 21.31 32.59
N GLN A 213 6.73 22.39 31.84
CA GLN A 213 5.71 23.01 30.99
C GLN A 213 5.48 22.19 29.72
N LEU A 214 6.55 21.65 29.12
CA LEU A 214 6.49 20.85 27.89
C LEU A 214 5.70 19.55 28.06
N ILE A 215 5.88 18.85 29.17
CA ILE A 215 5.25 17.53 29.38
C ILE A 215 3.80 17.63 29.87
N ASP A 216 3.37 18.78 30.37
CA ASP A 216 2.01 19.00 30.88
C ASP A 216 1.06 19.20 29.70
N SER A 217 0.26 18.17 29.41
CA SER A 217 -0.71 18.17 28.31
C SER A 217 -1.85 19.18 28.49
N LYS A 218 -2.06 19.72 29.70
CA LYS A 218 -3.03 20.81 29.93
C LYS A 218 -2.46 22.15 29.51
N VAL A 219 -1.14 22.27 29.52
CA VAL A 219 -0.40 23.49 29.19
C VAL A 219 -0.03 23.49 27.70
N LEU A 220 0.51 22.37 27.20
CA LEU A 220 0.88 22.17 25.80
C LEU A 220 0.20 20.91 25.25
N PRO A 221 -1.04 21.03 24.75
CA PRO A 221 -1.74 19.90 24.15
C PRO A 221 -1.06 19.44 22.85
N VAL A 222 -1.24 18.16 22.53
CA VAL A 222 -0.81 17.58 21.25
C VAL A 222 -1.85 17.92 20.19
N TRP A 223 -1.42 18.33 19.00
CA TRP A 223 -2.31 18.51 17.86
C TRP A 223 -2.96 17.17 17.48
N GLU A 224 -4.30 17.14 17.45
CA GLU A 224 -5.11 15.91 17.36
C GLU A 224 -4.93 15.13 16.06
N SER A 225 -4.42 15.77 15.01
CA SER A 225 -4.18 15.18 13.69
C SER A 225 -2.83 14.48 13.56
N GLN A 226 -2.03 14.41 14.63
CA GLN A 226 -0.80 13.64 14.62
C GLN A 226 -1.06 12.12 14.72
N ARG A 227 -0.01 11.33 14.41
CA ARG A 227 0.04 9.89 14.71
C ARG A 227 -0.24 9.60 16.18
N SER A 228 -0.67 8.39 16.50
CA SER A 228 -0.96 8.03 17.89
C SER A 228 0.31 7.88 18.73
N PHE A 229 0.23 8.26 20.02
CA PHE A 229 1.32 8.07 20.97
C PHE A 229 1.52 6.59 21.30
N ARG A 230 2.78 6.13 21.24
CA ARG A 230 3.19 4.77 21.63
C ARG A 230 4.24 4.82 22.74
N GLU A 231 3.88 4.33 23.92
CA GLU A 231 4.80 4.24 25.06
C GLU A 231 6.03 3.39 24.75
N ASP A 232 5.88 2.27 24.03
CA ASP A 232 6.99 1.43 23.59
C ASP A 232 8.03 2.22 22.76
N ARG A 233 7.58 3.19 21.95
CA ARG A 233 8.47 4.03 21.14
C ARG A 233 9.16 5.08 22.01
N ALA A 234 8.47 5.67 22.97
CA ALA A 234 9.08 6.55 23.96
C ALA A 234 10.18 5.82 24.75
N LYS A 235 9.91 4.60 25.26
CA LYS A 235 10.90 3.76 25.96
C LYS A 235 12.12 3.43 25.10
N LYS A 236 11.96 3.21 23.80
CA LYS A 236 13.09 3.03 22.88
C LYS A 236 13.95 4.29 22.77
N ILE A 237 13.32 5.47 22.73
CA ILE A 237 14.04 6.76 22.71
C ILE A 237 14.81 6.94 24.03
N VAL A 238 14.18 6.65 25.18
CA VAL A 238 14.83 6.66 26.50
C VAL A 238 16.06 5.77 26.51
N LYS A 239 15.92 4.49 26.11
CA LYS A 239 17.04 3.53 26.06
C LYS A 239 18.16 3.99 25.12
N ALA A 240 17.80 4.52 23.95
CA ALA A 240 18.77 5.08 23.02
C ALA A 240 19.50 6.29 23.63
N LYS A 241 18.81 7.12 24.42
CA LYS A 241 19.41 8.28 25.08
C LYS A 241 20.31 7.88 26.25
N GLN A 242 19.91 6.91 27.07
CA GLN A 242 20.72 6.38 28.17
C GLN A 242 22.01 5.69 27.67
N THR A 243 21.98 5.14 26.46
CA THR A 243 23.16 4.51 25.84
C THR A 243 24.06 5.49 25.10
N ASP A 244 23.54 6.64 24.66
CA ASP A 244 24.32 7.70 24.02
C ASP A 244 24.85 8.69 25.05
N GLN A 245 26.13 8.54 25.42
CA GLN A 245 26.84 9.42 26.36
C GLN A 245 27.06 10.86 25.84
N ARG A 246 26.61 11.20 24.63
CA ARG A 246 26.49 12.59 24.19
C ARG A 246 25.34 13.26 24.94
N PHE A 247 25.61 13.53 26.21
CA PHE A 247 24.79 14.30 27.13
C PHE A 247 24.65 15.74 26.59
N GLY A 248 23.45 16.30 26.69
CA GLY A 248 23.17 17.73 26.43
C GLY A 248 22.15 18.03 25.34
N VAL A 249 21.96 17.16 24.34
CA VAL A 249 21.00 17.43 23.25
C VAL A 249 20.06 16.24 23.06
N PHE A 250 18.76 16.44 23.24
CA PHE A 250 17.77 15.47 22.79
C PHE A 250 17.82 15.44 21.25
N PRO A 251 18.03 14.28 20.61
CA PRO A 251 18.12 14.23 19.16
C PRO A 251 16.76 14.61 18.53
N GLY A 252 16.77 15.67 17.74
CA GLY A 252 15.63 16.19 16.99
C GLY A 252 14.88 17.31 17.70
N VAL A 253 14.33 18.24 16.92
CA VAL A 253 13.62 19.45 17.40
C VAL A 253 12.15 19.16 17.67
N ILE A 254 11.63 19.53 18.84
CA ILE A 254 10.18 19.44 19.12
C ILE A 254 9.52 20.65 18.48
N THR A 255 8.60 20.38 17.55
CA THR A 255 7.94 21.41 16.76
C THR A 255 6.59 21.72 17.39
N LEU A 256 6.38 22.99 17.71
CA LEU A 256 5.11 23.55 18.15
C LEU A 256 4.54 24.42 17.04
N TRP A 257 3.23 24.60 17.07
CA TRP A 257 2.59 25.63 16.26
C TRP A 257 1.62 26.46 17.09
N SER A 258 1.43 27.70 16.68
CA SER A 258 0.38 28.59 17.18
C SER A 258 -0.40 29.21 16.03
N ASP A 259 -1.66 29.51 16.29
CA ASP A 259 -2.51 30.20 15.32
C ASP A 259 -2.09 31.67 15.20
N ALA A 260 -1.64 32.06 14.01
CA ALA A 260 -1.23 33.42 13.67
C ALA A 260 -2.38 34.44 13.75
N ASN A 261 -3.63 33.99 13.60
CA ASN A 261 -4.82 34.82 13.63
C ASN A 261 -5.44 34.94 15.02
N SER A 262 -5.04 34.08 15.96
CA SER A 262 -5.59 34.09 17.31
C SER A 262 -5.09 35.31 18.09
N LYS A 263 -6.03 36.16 18.52
CA LYS A 263 -5.75 37.23 19.49
C LYS A 263 -5.31 36.66 20.84
N ASP A 264 -5.73 35.44 21.14
CA ASP A 264 -5.18 34.62 22.21
C ASP A 264 -3.92 33.93 21.70
N ALA A 265 -2.81 34.68 21.67
CA ALA A 265 -1.47 34.24 21.29
C ALA A 265 -0.86 33.16 22.22
N LYS A 266 -1.70 32.34 22.86
CA LYS A 266 -1.33 31.42 23.94
C LYS A 266 -1.68 29.96 23.67
N VAL A 267 -2.44 29.65 22.62
CA VAL A 267 -2.76 28.25 22.31
C VAL A 267 -1.66 27.68 21.42
N TYR A 268 -0.63 27.16 22.07
CA TYR A 268 0.42 26.39 21.41
C TYR A 268 0.04 24.92 21.42
N LYS A 269 0.25 24.23 20.31
CA LYS A 269 0.06 22.79 20.21
C LYS A 269 1.35 22.15 19.74
N ILE A 270 1.70 21.00 20.32
CA ILE A 270 2.77 20.16 19.77
C ILE A 270 2.32 19.74 18.38
N LEU A 271 3.16 19.97 17.36
CA LEU A 271 2.93 19.59 15.96
C LEU A 271 3.71 18.32 15.59
N ASP A 272 4.96 18.19 16.03
CA ASP A 272 5.73 16.95 15.96
C ASP A 272 6.59 16.77 17.22
N GLY A 273 6.93 15.51 17.52
CA GLY A 273 7.81 15.18 18.64
C GLY A 273 7.10 14.65 19.89
N GLN A 274 5.80 14.32 19.82
CA GLN A 274 5.06 13.72 20.94
C GLN A 274 5.75 12.49 21.59
N HIS A 275 6.40 11.63 20.81
CA HIS A 275 7.11 10.45 21.35
C HIS A 275 8.37 10.87 22.12
N ARG A 276 8.96 12.01 21.75
CA ARG A 276 10.10 12.61 22.44
C ARG A 276 9.63 13.29 23.72
N VAL A 277 8.49 13.99 23.70
CA VAL A 277 7.83 14.49 24.92
C VAL A 277 7.49 13.35 25.89
N GLY A 278 6.97 12.23 25.39
CA GLY A 278 6.74 11.04 26.23
C GLY A 278 8.03 10.42 26.77
N ALA A 279 9.12 10.42 26.00
CA ALA A 279 10.42 9.95 26.47
C ALA A 279 11.00 10.88 27.56
N LEU A 280 10.83 12.19 27.40
CA LEU A 280 11.20 13.20 28.39
C LEU A 280 10.42 13.03 29.70
N ARG A 281 9.13 12.71 29.62
CA ARG A 281 8.33 12.38 30.79
C ARG A 281 8.89 11.18 31.55
N ILE A 282 9.21 10.09 30.85
CA ILE A 282 9.80 8.89 31.46
C ILE A 282 11.14 9.22 32.13
N LEU A 283 12.03 9.96 31.45
CA LEU A 283 13.31 10.36 32.03
C LEU A 283 13.16 11.25 33.27
N MET A 284 12.14 12.10 33.30
CA MET A 284 11.86 12.95 34.46
C MET A 284 11.33 12.11 35.64
N GLU A 285 10.47 11.13 35.36
CA GLU A 285 9.99 10.16 36.36
C GLU A 285 11.12 9.27 36.91
N GLU A 286 12.10 8.93 36.07
CA GLU A 286 13.31 8.19 36.46
C GLU A 286 14.35 9.06 37.21
N GLY A 287 14.16 10.38 37.25
CA GLY A 287 15.07 11.32 37.92
C GLY A 287 16.33 11.67 37.12
N GLU A 288 16.40 11.27 35.84
CA GLU A 288 17.51 11.54 34.93
C GLU A 288 17.50 12.98 34.40
N VAL A 289 16.33 13.62 34.36
CA VAL A 289 16.14 15.04 34.03
C VAL A 289 15.28 15.74 35.07
N LYS A 290 15.52 17.02 35.31
CA LYS A 290 14.81 17.84 36.30
C LYS A 290 13.65 18.62 35.66
N PRO A 291 12.61 18.97 36.45
CA PRO A 291 11.49 19.77 35.97
C PRO A 291 11.87 21.17 35.43
N ASP A 292 12.98 21.72 35.94
CA ASP A 292 13.53 23.03 35.55
C ASP A 292 14.56 22.94 34.43
N ASP A 293 14.94 21.73 33.99
CA ASP A 293 15.82 21.59 32.84
C ASP A 293 15.13 22.16 31.60
N GLU A 294 15.90 22.81 30.75
CA GLU A 294 15.37 23.47 29.55
C GLU A 294 15.50 22.59 28.32
N VAL A 295 14.50 22.65 27.45
CA VAL A 295 14.42 21.93 26.18
C VAL A 295 14.19 22.94 25.08
N MET A 296 14.97 22.80 24.02
CA MET A 296 14.80 23.59 22.82
C MET A 296 13.55 23.15 22.04
N VAL A 297 12.66 24.11 21.76
CA VAL A 297 11.48 23.91 20.91
C VAL A 297 11.49 24.92 19.78
N GLU A 298 11.00 24.52 18.60
CA GLU A 298 10.75 25.45 17.51
C GLU A 298 9.24 25.70 17.37
N VAL A 299 8.88 26.92 17.01
CA VAL A 299 7.51 27.42 16.99
C VAL A 299 7.24 28.04 15.64
N PHE A 300 6.23 27.51 14.96
CA PHE A 300 5.71 28.08 13.72
C PHE A 300 4.39 28.81 13.98
N ARG A 301 4.25 30.02 13.42
CA ARG A 301 2.99 30.77 13.45
C ARG A 301 2.25 30.50 12.15
N LEU A 302 1.17 29.73 12.21
CA LEU A 302 0.45 29.23 11.04
C LEU A 302 -0.99 29.74 11.04
N LYS A 303 -1.60 29.89 9.87
CA LYS A 303 -2.95 30.46 9.71
C LYS A 303 -4.10 29.49 9.96
N GLY A 304 -3.81 28.30 10.46
CA GLY A 304 -4.81 27.29 10.81
C GLY A 304 -4.32 25.87 10.63
N ASP A 305 -5.25 24.92 10.81
CA ASP A 305 -4.95 23.47 10.75
C ASP A 305 -4.46 22.99 9.38
N GLU A 306 -4.83 23.68 8.28
CA GLU A 306 -4.37 23.32 6.92
C GLU A 306 -2.86 23.57 6.75
N GLU A 307 -2.37 24.74 7.18
CA GLU A 307 -0.93 25.03 7.17
C GLU A 307 -0.17 24.14 8.17
N ALA A 308 -0.78 23.82 9.32
CA ALA A 308 -0.22 22.85 10.27
C ALA A 308 -0.09 21.45 9.64
N ALA A 309 -1.10 20.99 8.89
CA ALA A 309 -1.07 19.73 8.16
C ALA A 309 -0.01 19.72 7.05
N ALA A 310 0.14 20.82 6.31
CA ALA A 310 1.17 20.97 5.30
C ALA A 310 2.57 20.89 5.92
N LEU A 311 2.81 21.65 6.99
CA LEU A 311 4.09 21.64 7.72
C LEU A 311 4.38 20.27 8.35
N PHE A 312 3.38 19.63 8.96
CA PHE A 312 3.54 18.27 9.50
C PHE A 312 3.93 17.28 8.40
N THR A 313 3.27 17.37 7.24
CA THR A 313 3.58 16.54 6.08
C THR A 313 5.01 16.77 5.61
N GLU A 314 5.42 18.03 5.48
CA GLU A 314 6.78 18.44 5.09
C GLU A 314 7.84 17.88 6.04
N ILE A 315 7.69 18.10 7.36
CA ILE A 315 8.60 17.59 8.39
C ILE A 315 8.76 16.07 8.28
N ASN A 316 7.67 15.37 7.95
CA ASN A 316 7.65 13.92 7.85
C ASN A 316 8.00 13.38 6.45
N GLN A 317 8.31 14.21 5.45
CA GLN A 317 8.79 13.70 4.16
C GLN A 317 10.09 12.89 4.31
N ALA A 318 10.94 13.27 5.27
CA ALA A 318 12.18 12.57 5.58
C ALA A 318 11.99 11.24 6.32
N GLN A 319 10.82 11.02 6.96
CA GLN A 319 10.48 9.77 7.64
C GLN A 319 9.06 9.34 7.23
N PRO A 320 8.91 8.35 6.32
CA PRO A 320 7.61 8.01 5.77
C PRO A 320 6.61 7.66 6.89
N VAL A 321 5.63 8.54 7.06
CA VAL A 321 4.47 8.31 7.93
C VAL A 321 3.51 7.39 7.17
N LYS A 322 2.88 6.47 7.90
CA LYS A 322 1.89 5.57 7.32
C LYS A 322 0.71 6.38 6.80
N LEU A 323 0.10 5.94 5.73
CA LEU A 323 -0.93 6.72 5.04
C LEU A 323 -2.12 7.01 5.97
N VAL A 324 -2.48 6.03 6.81
CA VAL A 324 -3.52 6.14 7.84
C VAL A 324 -3.26 7.22 8.90
N ASP A 325 -1.99 7.57 9.14
CA ASP A 325 -1.57 8.55 10.13
C ASP A 325 -1.33 9.94 9.50
N MET A 326 -1.56 10.10 8.18
CA MET A 326 -1.45 11.40 7.50
C MET A 326 -2.68 12.28 7.79
N PRO A 327 -2.49 13.58 8.07
CA PRO A 327 -3.60 14.52 8.24
C PRO A 327 -4.49 14.58 6.99
N GLY A 328 -5.81 14.62 7.19
CA GLY A 328 -6.80 14.74 6.10
C GLY A 328 -7.04 13.48 5.28
N VAL A 329 -6.24 12.41 5.44
CA VAL A 329 -6.37 11.16 4.66
C VAL A 329 -7.42 10.22 5.23
N THR A 330 -7.56 10.18 6.55
CA THR A 330 -8.54 9.33 7.25
C THR A 330 -9.37 10.21 8.19
N ASP A 331 -10.68 9.99 8.22
CA ASP A 331 -11.56 10.67 9.18
C ASP A 331 -11.31 10.18 10.62
N ALA A 332 -11.69 11.02 11.59
CA ALA A 332 -11.41 10.75 13.00
C ALA A 332 -12.08 9.45 13.51
N ALA A 333 -13.29 9.13 13.05
CA ALA A 333 -14.02 7.94 13.49
C ALA A 333 -13.33 6.66 12.99
N THR A 334 -12.93 6.63 11.71
CA THR A 334 -12.17 5.52 11.14
C THR A 334 -10.82 5.35 11.84
N ARG A 335 -10.12 6.45 12.13
CA ARG A 335 -8.84 6.40 12.87
C ARG A 335 -9.01 5.78 14.25
N VAL A 336 -10.02 6.22 15.02
CA VAL A 336 -10.35 5.67 16.34
C VAL A 336 -10.75 4.19 16.24
N ALA A 337 -11.52 3.81 15.22
CA ALA A 337 -11.91 2.43 14.98
C ALA A 337 -10.69 1.52 14.75
N LEU A 338 -9.82 1.89 13.81
CA LEU A 338 -8.58 1.17 13.48
C LEU A 338 -7.65 1.06 14.69
N GLU A 339 -7.43 2.16 15.40
CA GLU A 339 -6.57 2.18 16.57
C GLU A 339 -7.10 1.33 17.72
N GLY A 340 -8.38 1.49 18.08
CA GLY A 340 -9.01 0.70 19.11
C GLY A 340 -8.98 -0.79 18.80
N ALA A 341 -9.32 -1.18 17.57
CA ALA A 341 -9.32 -2.58 17.16
C ALA A 341 -7.92 -3.20 17.20
N ALA A 342 -6.92 -2.49 16.64
CA ALA A 342 -5.54 -2.97 16.63
C ALA A 342 -4.94 -3.05 18.04
N ALA A 343 -5.27 -2.11 18.93
CA ALA A 343 -4.87 -2.13 20.33
C ALA A 343 -5.50 -3.31 21.09
N SER A 344 -6.81 -3.54 20.92
CA SER A 344 -7.51 -4.67 21.52
C SER A 344 -6.98 -6.02 21.00
N LEU A 345 -6.66 -6.12 19.70
CA LEU A 345 -6.06 -7.32 19.14
C LEU A 345 -4.66 -7.58 19.71
N LYS A 346 -3.83 -6.54 19.86
CA LYS A 346 -2.51 -6.63 20.53
C LYS A 346 -2.66 -7.06 21.99
N ALA A 347 -3.65 -6.53 22.71
CA ALA A 347 -3.90 -6.91 24.10
C ALA A 347 -4.32 -8.37 24.24
N LYS A 348 -5.09 -8.90 23.27
CA LYS A 348 -5.51 -10.31 23.24
C LYS A 348 -4.38 -11.27 22.88
N PHE A 349 -3.46 -10.87 21.99
CA PHE A 349 -2.34 -11.72 21.52
C PHE A 349 -0.97 -11.05 21.71
N PRO A 350 -0.56 -10.67 22.93
CA PRO A 350 0.61 -9.82 23.14
C PRO A 350 1.92 -10.45 22.61
N ALA A 351 2.06 -11.77 22.70
CA ALA A 351 3.24 -12.49 22.21
C ALA A 351 3.42 -12.44 20.68
N MET A 352 2.34 -12.17 19.94
CA MET A 352 2.33 -12.12 18.47
C MET A 352 2.61 -10.72 17.91
N PHE A 353 2.64 -9.70 18.75
CA PHE A 353 2.94 -8.35 18.30
C PHE A 353 4.42 -8.00 18.56
N LYS A 354 5.09 -7.50 17.52
CA LYS A 354 6.46 -7.02 17.59
C LYS A 354 6.51 -5.55 17.21
N THR A 355 7.44 -4.83 17.85
CA THR A 355 7.62 -3.40 17.60
C THR A 355 8.38 -3.10 16.29
N SER A 356 8.95 -4.12 15.64
CA SER A 356 9.60 -3.99 14.34
C SER A 356 8.56 -4.06 13.22
N GLU A 357 8.62 -3.14 12.25
CA GLU A 357 7.79 -3.20 11.05
C GLU A 357 8.12 -4.40 10.15
N ARG A 358 9.39 -4.83 10.15
CA ARG A 358 9.88 -6.00 9.41
C ARG A 358 9.86 -7.25 10.29
N CYS A 359 8.76 -7.47 11.00
CA CYS A 359 8.60 -8.68 11.81
C CYS A 359 8.33 -9.89 10.91
N LEU A 360 8.86 -11.06 11.30
CA LEU A 360 8.64 -12.30 10.58
C LEU A 360 7.34 -12.96 11.05
N PRO A 361 6.63 -13.70 10.15
CA PRO A 361 5.50 -14.54 10.52
C PRO A 361 5.80 -15.41 11.76
N PRO A 362 4.80 -15.65 12.62
CA PRO A 362 3.40 -15.20 12.54
C PRO A 362 3.18 -13.81 13.16
N HIS A 363 4.23 -13.05 13.43
CA HIS A 363 4.11 -11.81 14.18
C HIS A 363 3.56 -10.66 13.32
N LEU A 364 2.88 -9.72 13.98
CA LEU A 364 2.42 -8.47 13.38
C LEU A 364 3.06 -7.25 14.05
N ASN A 365 3.10 -6.16 13.29
CA ASN A 365 3.31 -4.82 13.81
C ASN A 365 1.97 -4.08 13.82
N VAL A 366 1.65 -3.41 14.93
CA VAL A 366 0.34 -2.75 15.10
C VAL A 366 0.11 -1.62 14.09
N ASP A 367 1.15 -0.85 13.76
CA ASP A 367 1.02 0.29 12.85
C ASP A 367 0.94 -0.19 11.39
N VAL A 368 1.70 -1.25 11.04
CA VAL A 368 1.55 -1.91 9.73
C VAL A 368 0.17 -2.54 9.57
N LEU A 369 -0.39 -3.15 10.62
CA LEU A 369 -1.75 -3.70 10.61
C LEU A 369 -2.78 -2.59 10.32
N LYS A 370 -2.74 -1.47 11.04
CA LYS A 370 -3.64 -0.33 10.79
C LYS A 370 -3.55 0.15 9.34
N ASP A 371 -2.32 0.37 8.87
CA ASP A 371 -2.05 0.87 7.52
C ASP A 371 -2.54 -0.10 6.44
N LYS A 372 -2.40 -1.41 6.65
CA LYS A 372 -2.90 -2.44 5.72
C LYS A 372 -4.42 -2.55 5.71
N LEU A 373 -5.07 -2.50 6.88
CA LEU A 373 -6.53 -2.47 6.96
C LEU A 373 -7.10 -1.21 6.29
N PHE A 374 -6.41 -0.07 6.43
CA PHE A 374 -6.79 1.18 5.78
C PHE A 374 -6.61 1.10 4.26
N GLN A 375 -5.42 0.70 3.78
CA GLN A 375 -5.11 0.61 2.34
C GLN A 375 -6.04 -0.35 1.58
N ALA A 376 -6.53 -1.39 2.24
CA ALA A 376 -7.45 -2.36 1.65
C ALA A 376 -8.94 -1.98 1.81
N ASP A 377 -9.22 -0.76 2.30
CA ASP A 377 -10.58 -0.22 2.45
C ASP A 377 -11.50 -1.15 3.27
N VAL A 378 -10.95 -1.84 4.28
CA VAL A 378 -11.68 -2.87 5.05
C VAL A 378 -12.93 -2.30 5.71
N MET A 379 -12.79 -1.13 6.33
CA MET A 379 -13.88 -0.46 7.03
C MET A 379 -15.09 -0.19 6.11
N PRO A 380 -14.96 0.56 5.00
CA PRO A 380 -16.07 0.79 4.08
C PRO A 380 -16.50 -0.50 3.34
N ARG A 381 -15.57 -1.36 2.93
CA ARG A 381 -15.87 -2.60 2.19
C ARG A 381 -16.77 -3.56 2.97
N PHE A 382 -16.51 -3.72 4.26
CA PHE A 382 -17.27 -4.60 5.15
C PHE A 382 -18.31 -3.86 6.01
N LYS A 383 -18.53 -2.56 5.76
CA LYS A 383 -19.49 -1.70 6.49
C LYS A 383 -19.28 -1.70 8.01
N LEU A 384 -18.02 -1.68 8.41
CA LEU A 384 -17.62 -1.64 9.82
C LEU A 384 -17.51 -0.17 10.24
N THR A 385 -18.06 0.18 11.40
CA THR A 385 -18.07 1.58 11.89
C THR A 385 -17.44 1.77 13.25
N THR A 386 -17.14 0.67 13.96
CA THR A 386 -16.62 0.71 15.34
C THR A 386 -15.38 -0.17 15.52
N SER A 387 -14.55 0.16 16.52
CA SER A 387 -13.40 -0.64 16.90
C SER A 387 -13.77 -2.10 17.22
N LYS A 388 -14.92 -2.30 17.88
CA LYS A 388 -15.41 -3.63 18.25
C LYS A 388 -15.78 -4.46 17.01
N GLN A 389 -16.54 -3.89 16.08
CA GLN A 389 -16.92 -4.59 14.84
C GLN A 389 -15.68 -4.99 14.02
N LEU A 390 -14.69 -4.09 13.93
CA LEU A 390 -13.44 -4.39 13.22
C LEU A 390 -12.64 -5.48 13.94
N LEU A 391 -12.57 -5.46 15.28
CA LEU A 391 -11.95 -6.52 16.05
C LEU A 391 -12.64 -7.87 15.85
N ASP A 392 -13.99 -7.90 15.96
CA ASP A 392 -14.79 -9.10 15.78
C ASP A 392 -14.56 -9.69 14.38
N TRP A 393 -14.57 -8.84 13.34
CA TRP A 393 -14.24 -9.25 11.97
C TRP A 393 -12.82 -9.82 11.84
N MET A 394 -11.79 -9.18 12.42
CA MET A 394 -10.42 -9.71 12.38
C MET A 394 -10.31 -11.07 13.07
N LEU A 395 -11.04 -11.28 14.17
CA LEU A 395 -11.07 -12.57 14.87
C LEU A 395 -11.77 -13.64 14.03
N GLU A 396 -12.84 -13.31 13.32
CA GLU A 396 -13.48 -14.22 12.36
C GLU A 396 -12.53 -14.62 11.24
N GLN A 397 -11.76 -13.67 10.69
CA GLN A 397 -10.73 -14.00 9.69
C GLN A 397 -9.67 -14.92 10.28
N ASN A 398 -9.24 -14.68 11.53
CA ASN A 398 -8.27 -15.52 12.21
C ASN A 398 -8.77 -16.98 12.38
N VAL A 399 -10.06 -17.17 12.68
CA VAL A 399 -10.69 -18.51 12.76
C VAL A 399 -10.68 -19.20 11.40
N LYS A 400 -11.08 -18.51 10.34
CA LYS A 400 -11.03 -19.08 8.96
C LYS A 400 -9.61 -19.48 8.56
N LEU A 401 -8.61 -18.71 8.95
CA LEU A 401 -7.22 -19.04 8.71
C LEU A 401 -6.75 -20.27 9.50
N ALA A 402 -7.32 -20.51 10.68
CA ALA A 402 -7.00 -21.67 11.52
C ALA A 402 -7.46 -23.00 10.89
N GLU A 403 -8.48 -22.96 10.01
CA GLU A 403 -9.03 -24.13 9.33
C GLU A 403 -8.13 -24.65 8.19
N ARG A 404 -7.14 -23.85 7.76
CA ARG A 404 -6.23 -24.21 6.67
C ARG A 404 -5.24 -25.31 7.07
N SER A 405 -5.08 -26.27 6.17
CA SER A 405 -4.06 -27.31 6.23
C SER A 405 -2.65 -26.76 5.99
N ASP A 406 -1.63 -27.52 6.39
CA ASP A 406 -0.23 -27.16 6.14
C ASP A 406 0.07 -27.02 4.64
N ASP A 407 -0.51 -27.89 3.81
CA ASP A 407 -0.33 -27.84 2.36
C ASP A 407 -0.92 -26.55 1.76
N GLU A 408 -2.10 -26.12 2.18
CA GLU A 408 -2.70 -24.84 1.77
C GLU A 408 -1.85 -23.65 2.19
N TRP A 409 -1.30 -23.68 3.41
CA TRP A 409 -0.38 -22.65 3.89
C TRP A 409 0.91 -22.59 3.06
N ILE A 410 1.46 -23.73 2.68
CA ILE A 410 2.66 -23.82 1.83
C ILE A 410 2.36 -23.30 0.42
N GLU A 411 1.21 -23.68 -0.17
CA GLU A 411 0.80 -23.25 -1.51
C GLU A 411 0.65 -21.73 -1.60
N LEU A 412 0.01 -21.11 -0.61
CA LEU A 412 -0.23 -19.67 -0.55
C LEU A 412 1.05 -18.84 -0.47
N ARG A 413 2.17 -19.41 -0.06
CA ARG A 413 3.45 -18.70 -0.06
C ARG A 413 3.93 -18.36 -1.48
N GLY A 414 3.50 -19.13 -2.47
CA GLY A 414 3.92 -19.02 -3.85
C GLY A 414 5.33 -19.60 -4.11
N PRO A 415 5.68 -19.81 -5.40
CA PRO A 415 6.89 -20.53 -5.80
C PRO A 415 8.22 -19.78 -5.53
N LYS A 416 8.16 -18.48 -5.22
CA LYS A 416 9.35 -17.62 -5.06
C LYS A 416 9.98 -17.77 -3.68
N GLY A 417 10.54 -18.94 -3.39
CA GLY A 417 11.30 -19.15 -2.15
C GLY A 417 11.50 -20.58 -1.68
N SER A 418 11.38 -21.58 -2.56
CA SER A 418 11.38 -23.02 -2.29
C SER A 418 12.70 -23.62 -1.78
N SER A 419 13.53 -22.87 -1.03
CA SER A 419 14.60 -23.54 -0.30
C SER A 419 13.98 -24.28 0.89
N LYS A 420 14.35 -25.55 1.07
CA LYS A 420 13.90 -26.40 2.19
C LYS A 420 14.01 -25.70 3.56
N LYS A 421 15.06 -24.89 3.75
CA LYS A 421 15.28 -24.07 4.96
C LYS A 421 14.21 -22.99 5.18
N LYS A 422 13.74 -22.35 4.11
CA LYS A 422 12.69 -21.33 4.16
C LYS A 422 11.33 -21.96 4.49
N GLU A 423 11.06 -23.16 4.01
CA GLU A 423 9.86 -23.94 4.34
C GLU A 423 9.86 -24.35 5.81
N GLU A 424 10.95 -24.95 6.31
CA GLU A 424 11.09 -25.32 7.71
C GLU A 424 10.89 -24.12 8.67
N THR A 425 11.45 -22.96 8.30
CA THR A 425 11.26 -21.72 9.08
C THR A 425 9.79 -21.29 9.11
N PHE A 426 9.06 -21.48 8.02
CA PHE A 426 7.65 -21.15 7.94
C PHE A 426 6.78 -22.14 8.71
N LEU A 427 7.06 -23.44 8.64
CA LEU A 427 6.39 -24.46 9.45
C LEU A 427 6.58 -24.19 10.96
N LYS A 428 7.78 -23.78 11.38
CA LYS A 428 8.01 -23.33 12.77
C LYS A 428 7.16 -22.11 13.13
N ALA A 429 6.97 -21.17 12.22
CA ALA A 429 6.08 -20.04 12.41
C ALA A 429 4.61 -20.48 12.52
N LEU A 430 4.17 -21.47 11.74
CA LEU A 430 2.81 -22.04 11.83
C LEU A 430 2.57 -22.82 13.11
N ILE A 431 3.55 -23.60 13.59
CA ILE A 431 3.46 -24.25 14.91
C ILE A 431 3.24 -23.18 15.99
N LYS A 432 4.03 -22.11 15.95
CA LYS A 432 3.85 -20.98 16.87
C LYS A 432 2.47 -20.31 16.74
N ALA A 433 1.97 -20.16 15.51
CA ALA A 433 0.63 -19.63 15.25
C ALA A 433 -0.45 -20.53 15.88
N ARG A 434 -0.31 -21.85 15.78
CA ARG A 434 -1.21 -22.84 16.39
C ARG A 434 -1.17 -22.79 17.91
N ASP A 435 0.03 -22.79 18.48
CA ASP A 435 0.24 -22.72 19.93
C ASP A 435 -0.37 -21.46 20.56
N THR A 436 -0.55 -20.40 19.77
CA THR A 436 -1.08 -19.10 20.22
C THR A 436 -2.42 -18.72 19.59
N GLU A 437 -3.02 -19.64 18.83
CA GLU A 437 -4.27 -19.47 18.10
C GLU A 437 -4.32 -18.17 17.25
N PHE A 438 -3.19 -17.80 16.64
CA PHE A 438 -3.03 -16.53 15.93
C PHE A 438 -2.37 -16.71 14.56
N TYR A 439 -3.14 -16.53 13.50
CA TYR A 439 -2.79 -16.84 12.12
C TYR A 439 -2.77 -15.62 11.19
N LEU A 440 -3.30 -14.47 11.62
CA LEU A 440 -3.37 -13.25 10.79
C LEU A 440 -2.00 -12.78 10.28
N GLY A 441 -0.92 -13.01 11.04
CA GLY A 441 0.44 -12.69 10.61
C GLY A 441 1.13 -13.73 9.72
N SER A 442 0.46 -14.84 9.42
CA SER A 442 1.02 -15.94 8.63
C SER A 442 0.76 -15.82 7.13
N ASP A 443 -0.33 -15.15 6.73
CA ASP A 443 -0.78 -15.10 5.32
C ASP A 443 -0.26 -13.91 4.52
N ASN A 444 0.78 -13.21 5.01
CA ASN A 444 1.35 -12.03 4.35
C ASN A 444 0.28 -11.03 3.86
N TRP A 445 -0.71 -10.75 4.72
CA TRP A 445 -1.82 -9.81 4.49
C TRP A 445 -2.88 -10.23 3.45
N LYS A 446 -2.78 -11.41 2.82
CA LYS A 446 -3.74 -11.88 1.81
C LYS A 446 -5.17 -12.08 2.32
N TRP A 447 -5.34 -12.22 3.64
CA TRP A 447 -6.66 -12.37 4.27
C TRP A 447 -7.46 -11.05 4.32
N ILE A 448 -6.82 -9.93 3.99
CA ILE A 448 -7.45 -8.61 3.95
C ILE A 448 -8.06 -8.33 2.56
N ASP A 449 -7.47 -8.90 1.51
CA ASP A 449 -7.93 -8.82 0.12
C ASP A 449 -9.14 -9.72 -0.12
#